data_AF-A0A7J3AC02-F1
#
_entry.id   AF-A0A7J3AC02-F1
#
_cell.length_a   1.000
_cell.length_b   1.000
_cell.length_c   1.000
_cell.angle_alpha   90.00
_cell.angle_beta   90.00
_cell.angle_gamma   90.00
#
_symmetry.space_group_name_H-M   'P 1'
#
loop_
_entity.id
_entity.type
_entity.pdbx_description
1 polymer ?
#
loop_
_entity_poly.entity_id
_entity_poly.type
_entity_poly.pdbx_seq_one_letter_code
_entity_poly.pdbx_strand_id
1 'polypeptide(L)'
;MVASEGKLIFSLPIYIENGGYCDLKDFQLATVFSDTKGRVISSAKSSVPLIPRGENVTLVHNATLNIEDILESAEQYLFNDANLTAQVAAGLTFADFLPAQISTNLTLPWGAPLYNFAIDSPSFSQFNATHSIVNVPLSFENHAAFDFEGTIRVVLFDSADSVIGESQTLFHVLKYSPFSEDLEFYVPLNAGSLATAQRGRCNVYFSTALFEYGPLVIPYG
;
A
#
# COMPACT_ATOMS: atom_id res chain seq x y z
N MET A 1 -4.77 11.51 -5.53
CA MET A 1 -4.27 10.94 -4.27
C MET A 1 -2.79 11.23 -4.19
N VAL A 2 -2.30 11.67 -3.03
CA VAL A 2 -0.87 11.94 -2.79
C VAL A 2 -0.43 11.05 -1.64
N ALA A 3 0.71 10.37 -1.79
CA ALA A 3 1.35 9.62 -0.72
C ALA A 3 2.48 10.46 -0.10
N SER A 4 2.52 10.53 1.22
CA SER A 4 3.60 11.18 1.97
C SER A 4 3.61 10.62 3.39
N GLU A 5 4.78 10.22 3.89
CA GLU A 5 4.97 9.78 5.29
C GLU A 5 3.95 8.71 5.76
N GLY A 6 3.77 7.64 4.98
CA GLY A 6 2.84 6.56 5.32
C GLY A 6 1.35 6.90 5.14
N LYS A 7 1.03 8.10 4.66
CA LYS A 7 -0.35 8.58 4.52
C LYS A 7 -0.72 8.80 3.07
N LEU A 8 -1.92 8.38 2.71
CA LEU A 8 -2.59 8.70 1.45
C LEU A 8 -3.64 9.77 1.69
N ILE A 9 -3.54 10.87 0.95
CA ILE A 9 -4.50 11.97 1.03
C ILE A 9 -5.44 11.90 -0.18
N PHE A 10 -6.71 11.71 0.11
CA PHE A 10 -7.82 11.86 -0.83
C PHE A 10 -8.41 13.26 -0.69
N SER A 11 -8.41 14.03 -1.77
CA SER A 11 -8.91 15.41 -1.80
C SER A 11 -10.08 15.50 -2.76
N LEU A 12 -11.24 15.91 -2.24
CA LEU A 12 -12.46 16.13 -3.01
C LEU A 12 -12.79 17.63 -3.00
N PRO A 13 -12.53 18.36 -4.10
CA PRO A 13 -13.00 19.73 -4.25
C PRO A 13 -14.51 19.74 -4.49
N ILE A 14 -15.23 20.57 -3.74
CA ILE A 14 -16.68 20.66 -3.79
C ILE A 14 -17.06 22.11 -3.98
N TYR A 15 -17.92 22.33 -4.96
CA TYR A 15 -18.55 23.60 -5.23
C TYR A 15 -20.02 23.52 -4.84
N ILE A 16 -20.47 24.46 -4.01
CA ILE A 16 -21.86 24.57 -3.59
C ILE A 16 -22.37 25.92 -4.08
N GLU A 17 -23.38 25.86 -4.95
CA GLU A 17 -24.10 27.02 -5.46
C GLU A 17 -25.37 27.22 -4.64
N ASN A 18 -25.53 28.38 -4.00
CA ASN A 18 -26.78 28.75 -3.32
C ASN A 18 -27.55 29.80 -4.12
N GLY A 19 -28.14 29.39 -5.24
CA GLY A 19 -29.07 30.23 -6.02
C GLY A 19 -30.45 30.41 -5.38
N GLY A 20 -30.68 29.89 -4.17
CA GLY A 20 -31.96 29.91 -3.47
C GLY A 20 -32.27 31.22 -2.76
N TYR A 21 -33.49 31.32 -2.23
CA TYR A 21 -33.97 32.50 -1.49
C TYR A 21 -33.57 32.52 -0.01
N CYS A 22 -33.03 31.42 0.52
CA CYS A 22 -32.69 31.24 1.92
C CYS A 22 -31.21 30.88 2.09
N ASP A 23 -30.68 31.14 3.27
CA ASP A 23 -29.34 30.69 3.65
C ASP A 23 -29.32 29.16 3.82
N LEU A 24 -28.18 28.54 3.52
CA LEU A 24 -27.90 27.15 3.87
C LEU A 24 -27.02 27.15 5.12
N LYS A 25 -27.44 26.43 6.15
CA LYS A 25 -26.74 26.34 7.43
C LYS A 25 -26.21 24.94 7.67
N ASP A 26 -25.18 24.86 8.50
CA ASP A 26 -24.65 23.61 9.03
C ASP A 26 -24.33 22.57 7.95
N PHE A 27 -23.80 23.00 6.81
CA PHE A 27 -23.35 22.07 5.79
C PHE A 27 -22.25 21.20 6.39
N GLN A 28 -22.41 19.89 6.28
CA GLN A 28 -21.47 18.90 6.75
C GLN A 28 -21.27 17.86 5.66
N LEU A 29 -20.01 17.49 5.46
CA LEU A 29 -19.62 16.36 4.64
C LEU A 29 -18.82 15.40 5.47
N ALA A 30 -19.19 14.14 5.46
CA ALA A 30 -18.45 13.06 6.06
C ALA A 30 -18.07 12.02 5.01
N THR A 31 -16.85 11.51 5.09
CA THR A 31 -16.40 10.36 4.32
C THR A 31 -15.91 9.29 5.29
N VAL A 32 -16.32 8.04 5.09
CA VAL A 32 -15.86 6.87 5.87
C VAL A 32 -15.31 5.85 4.89
N PHE A 33 -14.04 5.50 5.05
CA PHE A 33 -13.39 4.43 4.30
C PHE A 33 -13.47 3.12 5.06
N SER A 34 -13.77 2.04 4.35
CA SER A 34 -13.87 0.71 4.90
C SER A 34 -13.25 -0.33 3.97
N ASP A 35 -12.75 -1.41 4.57
CA ASP A 35 -12.21 -2.56 3.86
C ASP A 35 -13.32 -3.41 3.23
N THR A 36 -12.93 -4.48 2.53
CA THR A 36 -13.85 -5.44 1.90
C THR A 36 -14.76 -6.19 2.89
N LYS A 37 -14.44 -6.18 4.18
CA LYS A 37 -15.20 -6.81 5.27
C LYS A 37 -16.07 -5.78 6.04
N GLY A 38 -16.03 -4.50 5.66
CA GLY A 38 -16.74 -3.41 6.32
C GLY A 38 -16.05 -2.84 7.56
N ARG A 39 -14.80 -3.23 7.85
CA ARG A 39 -14.00 -2.61 8.92
C ARG A 39 -13.67 -1.17 8.52
N VAL A 40 -13.96 -0.22 9.38
CA VAL A 40 -13.59 1.18 9.16
C VAL A 40 -12.07 1.32 9.22
N ILE A 41 -11.50 1.91 8.17
CA ILE A 41 -10.07 2.22 8.05
C ILE A 41 -9.83 3.66 8.48
N SER A 42 -10.66 4.60 7.99
CA SER A 42 -10.52 6.02 8.31
C SER A 42 -11.84 6.75 8.13
N SER A 43 -11.96 7.93 8.75
CA SER A 43 -13.06 8.85 8.53
C SER A 43 -12.58 10.29 8.51
N ALA A 44 -13.28 11.14 7.75
CA ALA A 44 -13.01 12.56 7.66
C ALA A 44 -14.31 13.35 7.66
N LYS A 45 -14.25 14.58 8.18
CA LYS A 45 -15.38 15.49 8.19
C LYS A 45 -14.96 16.89 7.80
N SER A 46 -15.79 17.58 7.03
CA SER A 46 -15.65 19.00 6.73
C SER A 46 -16.99 19.69 6.91
N SER A 47 -16.98 20.97 7.26
CA SER A 47 -18.20 21.73 7.51
C SER A 47 -18.09 23.16 7.06
N VAL A 48 -19.22 23.71 6.61
CA VAL A 48 -19.40 25.13 6.34
C VAL A 48 -20.59 25.60 7.17
N PRO A 49 -20.41 26.51 8.15
CA PRO A 49 -21.47 26.85 9.08
C PRO A 49 -22.61 27.63 8.42
N LEU A 50 -22.30 28.47 7.43
CA LEU A 50 -23.25 29.32 6.73
C LEU A 50 -22.83 29.52 5.28
N ILE A 51 -23.77 29.33 4.36
CA ILE A 51 -23.66 29.71 2.95
C ILE A 51 -24.81 30.70 2.69
N PRO A 52 -24.52 32.02 2.66
CA PRO A 52 -25.55 33.03 2.48
C PRO A 52 -26.33 32.85 1.18
N ARG A 53 -27.56 33.36 1.14
CA ARG A 53 -28.37 33.39 -0.08
C ARG A 53 -27.62 34.11 -1.23
N GLY A 54 -27.65 33.51 -2.42
CA GLY A 54 -26.99 34.05 -3.60
C GLY A 54 -25.45 33.98 -3.58
N GLU A 55 -24.85 33.39 -2.55
CA GLU A 55 -23.41 33.17 -2.46
C GLU A 55 -23.04 31.72 -2.74
N ASN A 56 -21.84 31.53 -3.28
CA ASN A 56 -21.31 30.22 -3.62
C ASN A 56 -20.07 29.96 -2.77
N VAL A 57 -19.88 28.71 -2.36
CA VAL A 57 -18.71 28.30 -1.58
C VAL A 57 -17.97 27.17 -2.27
N THR A 58 -16.64 27.25 -2.23
CA THR A 58 -15.75 26.17 -2.61
C THR A 58 -15.10 25.63 -1.34
N LEU A 59 -15.18 24.32 -1.14
CA LEU A 59 -14.53 23.61 -0.04
C LEU A 59 -13.64 22.51 -0.61
N VAL A 60 -12.53 22.22 0.06
CA VAL A 60 -11.71 21.04 -0.24
C VAL A 60 -11.83 20.07 0.92
N HIS A 61 -12.51 18.95 0.69
CA HIS A 61 -12.63 17.89 1.67
C HIS A 61 -11.43 16.96 1.56
N ASN A 62 -10.59 16.95 2.59
CA ASN A 62 -9.45 16.05 2.67
C ASN A 62 -9.76 14.90 3.61
N ALA A 63 -9.52 13.69 3.13
CA ALA A 63 -9.54 12.49 3.93
C ALA A 63 -8.18 11.80 3.85
N THR A 64 -7.66 11.42 5.01
CA THR A 64 -6.34 10.80 5.12
C THR A 64 -6.50 9.33 5.48
N LEU A 65 -5.83 8.47 4.75
CA LEU A 65 -5.72 7.04 4.98
C LEU A 65 -4.30 6.74 5.44
N ASN A 66 -4.14 6.10 6.59
CA ASN A 66 -2.85 5.53 6.98
C ASN A 66 -2.69 4.18 6.27
N ILE A 67 -1.56 3.97 5.61
CA ILE A 67 -1.27 2.71 4.92
C ILE A 67 -1.16 1.58 5.93
N GLU A 68 -0.58 1.82 7.12
CA GLU A 68 -0.50 0.80 8.18
C GLU A 68 -1.90 0.29 8.55
N ASP A 69 -2.88 1.17 8.75
CA ASP A 69 -4.27 0.80 9.09
C ASP A 69 -4.94 -0.03 7.98
N ILE A 70 -4.57 0.22 6.71
CA ILE A 70 -5.01 -0.58 5.57
C ILE A 70 -4.37 -1.97 5.65
N LEU A 71 -3.06 -2.05 5.86
CA LEU A 71 -2.33 -3.32 5.85
C LEU A 71 -2.63 -4.19 7.07
N GLU A 72 -2.89 -3.59 8.23
CA GLU A 72 -3.40 -4.29 9.42
C GLU A 72 -4.79 -4.93 9.18
N SER A 73 -5.56 -4.43 8.22
CA SER A 73 -6.88 -5.00 7.92
C SER A 73 -6.78 -6.31 7.15
N ALA A 74 -5.81 -6.40 6.24
CA ALA A 74 -5.42 -7.63 5.57
C ALA A 74 -4.09 -7.47 4.84
N GLU A 75 -3.12 -8.33 5.16
CA GLU A 75 -1.84 -8.45 4.44
C GLU A 75 -2.01 -8.68 2.94
N GLN A 76 -3.15 -9.26 2.53
CA GLN A 76 -3.48 -9.47 1.13
C GLN A 76 -3.43 -8.19 0.29
N TYR A 77 -3.60 -7.01 0.89
CA TYR A 77 -3.55 -5.72 0.20
C TYR A 77 -2.14 -5.32 -0.25
N LEU A 78 -1.09 -5.99 0.26
CA LEU A 78 0.25 -5.86 -0.31
C LEU A 78 0.39 -6.59 -1.64
N PHE A 79 -0.31 -7.72 -1.82
CA PHE A 79 -0.05 -8.68 -2.89
C PHE A 79 -1.19 -8.81 -3.92
N ASN A 80 -2.41 -8.37 -3.57
CA ASN A 80 -3.60 -8.49 -4.40
C ASN A 80 -4.32 -7.16 -4.51
N ASP A 81 -4.71 -6.85 -5.74
CA ASP A 81 -5.62 -5.74 -6.01
C ASP A 81 -6.98 -5.98 -5.33
N ALA A 82 -7.60 -4.90 -4.89
CA ALA A 82 -8.86 -4.96 -4.18
C ALA A 82 -9.69 -3.70 -4.39
N ASN A 83 -10.87 -3.66 -3.76
CA ASN A 83 -11.74 -2.50 -3.76
C ASN A 83 -12.03 -2.09 -2.31
N LEU A 84 -11.69 -0.86 -1.97
CA LEU A 84 -12.11 -0.21 -0.73
C LEU A 84 -13.45 0.48 -0.95
N THR A 85 -14.25 0.60 0.10
CA THR A 85 -15.54 1.32 0.04
C THR A 85 -15.41 2.65 0.75
N ALA A 86 -15.78 3.73 0.07
CA ALA A 86 -15.89 5.06 0.64
C ALA A 86 -17.36 5.47 0.72
N GLN A 87 -17.91 5.54 1.94
CA GLN A 87 -19.24 6.08 2.18
C GLN A 87 -19.15 7.59 2.33
N VAL A 88 -19.84 8.34 1.49
CA VAL A 88 -19.85 9.80 1.51
C VAL A 88 -21.25 10.27 1.86
N ALA A 89 -21.38 11.08 2.91
CA ALA A 89 -22.65 11.65 3.34
C ALA A 89 -22.51 13.17 3.48
N ALA A 90 -23.42 13.90 2.83
CA ALA A 90 -23.53 15.35 2.95
C ALA A 90 -24.87 15.72 3.58
N GLY A 91 -24.88 16.67 4.49
CA GLY A 91 -26.10 17.19 5.09
C GLY A 91 -26.05 18.70 5.26
N LEU A 92 -27.20 19.36 5.30
CA LEU A 92 -27.36 20.78 5.56
C LEU A 92 -28.75 21.09 6.13
N THR A 93 -28.93 22.30 6.63
CA THR A 93 -30.24 22.85 7.05
C THR A 93 -30.64 23.99 6.13
N PHE A 94 -31.79 23.88 5.48
CA PHE A 94 -32.41 24.91 4.64
C PHE A 94 -33.46 25.69 5.44
N ALA A 95 -33.59 26.99 5.15
CA ALA A 95 -34.59 27.88 5.75
C ALA A 95 -34.66 27.80 7.29
N ASP A 96 -33.54 27.58 7.96
CA ASP A 96 -33.39 27.48 9.42
C ASP A 96 -34.05 26.28 10.11
N PHE A 97 -34.86 25.46 9.43
CA PHE A 97 -35.57 24.35 10.08
C PHE A 97 -35.75 23.09 9.22
N LEU A 98 -35.34 23.08 7.95
CA LEU A 98 -35.49 21.92 7.07
C LEU A 98 -34.15 21.21 6.86
N PRO A 99 -33.84 20.14 7.61
CA PRO A 99 -32.64 19.35 7.35
C PRO A 99 -32.79 18.54 6.06
N ALA A 100 -31.72 18.50 5.28
CA ALA A 100 -31.59 17.65 4.09
C ALA A 100 -30.28 16.86 4.19
N GLN A 101 -30.31 15.60 3.76
CA GLN A 101 -29.14 14.73 3.72
C GLN A 101 -29.14 13.90 2.45
N ILE A 102 -27.95 13.70 1.89
CA ILE A 102 -27.66 12.76 0.83
C ILE A 102 -26.52 11.85 1.26
N SER A 103 -26.54 10.61 0.82
CA SER A 103 -25.45 9.67 1.03
C SER A 103 -25.27 8.77 -0.17
N THR A 104 -24.02 8.43 -0.48
CA THR A 104 -23.66 7.51 -1.54
C THR A 104 -22.45 6.67 -1.15
N ASN A 105 -22.32 5.51 -1.77
CA ASN A 105 -21.15 4.65 -1.63
C ASN A 105 -20.34 4.72 -2.92
N LEU A 106 -19.04 4.95 -2.78
CA LEU A 106 -18.08 4.97 -3.87
C LEU A 106 -17.15 3.77 -3.71
N THR A 107 -16.80 3.15 -4.83
CA THR A 107 -15.77 2.11 -4.87
C THR A 107 -14.44 2.78 -5.19
N LEU A 108 -13.45 2.58 -4.32
CA LEU A 108 -12.08 3.05 -4.52
C LEU A 108 -11.20 1.83 -4.85
N PRO A 109 -10.71 1.70 -6.10
CA PRO A 109 -9.80 0.62 -6.44
C PRO A 109 -8.48 0.79 -5.69
N TRP A 110 -8.06 -0.28 -5.02
CA TRP A 110 -6.78 -0.42 -4.35
C TRP A 110 -5.88 -1.31 -5.20
N GLY A 111 -4.76 -0.75 -5.65
CA GLY A 111 -3.72 -1.52 -6.34
C GLY A 111 -2.65 -1.98 -5.36
N ALA A 112 -2.27 -3.26 -5.44
CA ALA A 112 -1.26 -3.85 -4.59
C ALA A 112 0.15 -3.32 -4.92
N PRO A 113 0.93 -2.87 -3.93
CA PRO A 113 2.30 -2.39 -4.15
C PRO A 113 3.30 -3.50 -4.49
N LEU A 114 3.03 -4.75 -4.10
CA LEU A 114 3.86 -5.93 -4.33
C LEU A 114 3.07 -6.99 -5.12
N TYR A 115 2.28 -6.58 -6.11
CA TYR A 115 1.49 -7.49 -6.94
C TYR A 115 2.41 -8.47 -7.69
N ASN A 116 1.96 -9.72 -7.87
CA ASN A 116 2.75 -10.77 -8.52
C ASN A 116 4.16 -10.94 -7.94
N PHE A 117 4.36 -10.69 -6.64
CA PHE A 117 5.68 -10.89 -6.03
C PHE A 117 6.17 -12.32 -6.26
N ALA A 118 7.34 -12.44 -6.87
CA ALA A 118 7.97 -13.69 -7.22
C ALA A 118 9.47 -13.66 -6.90
N ILE A 119 9.95 -14.80 -6.42
CA ILE A 119 11.37 -15.13 -6.35
C ILE A 119 11.59 -16.37 -7.18
N ASP A 120 12.48 -16.29 -8.16
CA ASP A 120 12.86 -17.41 -8.99
C ASP A 120 13.92 -18.28 -8.30
N SER A 121 14.15 -19.46 -8.89
CA SER A 121 15.11 -20.42 -8.35
C SER A 121 16.53 -19.83 -8.30
N PRO A 122 17.25 -20.01 -7.18
CA PRO A 122 18.64 -19.56 -7.08
C PRO A 122 19.52 -20.24 -8.12
N SER A 123 20.34 -19.44 -8.79
CA SER A 123 21.38 -19.93 -9.70
C SER A 123 22.75 -19.84 -9.03
N PHE A 124 23.53 -20.91 -9.13
CA PHE A 124 24.82 -21.03 -8.46
C PHE A 124 25.94 -20.94 -9.49
N SER A 125 26.90 -20.05 -9.23
CA SER A 125 28.13 -19.95 -10.00
C SER A 125 29.34 -19.96 -9.07
N GLN A 126 30.49 -20.42 -9.58
CA GLN A 126 31.72 -20.38 -8.82
C GLN A 126 32.32 -18.97 -8.89
N PHE A 127 32.63 -18.37 -7.75
CA PHE A 127 33.29 -17.06 -7.69
C PHE A 127 34.80 -17.21 -7.53
N ASN A 128 35.23 -18.02 -6.56
CA ASN A 128 36.64 -18.33 -6.33
C ASN A 128 36.82 -19.74 -5.72
N ALA A 129 38.02 -20.05 -5.22
CA ALA A 129 38.33 -21.35 -4.63
C ALA A 129 37.64 -21.60 -3.27
N THR A 130 37.07 -20.56 -2.64
CA THR A 130 36.44 -20.64 -1.31
C THR A 130 35.00 -20.14 -1.26
N HIS A 131 34.47 -19.52 -2.32
CA HIS A 131 33.13 -18.93 -2.39
C HIS A 131 32.44 -19.19 -3.74
N SER A 132 31.12 -19.33 -3.67
CA SER A 132 30.18 -19.30 -4.78
C SER A 132 29.35 -18.01 -4.75
N ILE A 133 28.95 -17.53 -5.91
CA ILE A 133 27.88 -16.53 -6.04
C ILE A 133 26.57 -17.28 -6.24
N VAL A 134 25.58 -16.92 -5.44
CA VAL A 134 24.19 -17.30 -5.66
C VAL A 134 23.46 -16.06 -6.18
N ASN A 135 22.82 -16.19 -7.33
CA ASN A 135 21.95 -15.15 -7.87
C ASN A 135 20.49 -15.57 -7.73
N VAL A 136 19.68 -14.71 -7.12
CA VAL A 136 18.25 -14.93 -6.87
C VAL A 136 17.47 -13.82 -7.58
N PRO A 137 16.83 -14.11 -8.72
CA PRO A 137 15.98 -13.14 -9.38
C PRO A 137 14.72 -12.90 -8.56
N LEU A 138 14.39 -11.63 -8.37
CA LEU A 138 13.21 -11.15 -7.64
C LEU A 138 12.44 -10.16 -8.52
N SER A 139 11.11 -10.26 -8.53
CA SER A 139 10.27 -9.33 -9.26
C SER A 139 8.91 -9.10 -8.59
N PHE A 140 8.31 -7.94 -8.87
CA PHE A 140 6.93 -7.60 -8.53
C PHE A 140 6.44 -6.43 -9.39
N GLU A 141 5.14 -6.15 -9.32
CA GLU A 141 4.50 -5.03 -9.99
C GLU A 141 3.88 -4.09 -8.95
N ASN A 142 4.19 -2.80 -9.05
CA ASN A 142 3.53 -1.78 -8.24
C ASN A 142 2.25 -1.34 -8.94
N HIS A 143 1.11 -1.90 -8.55
CA HIS A 143 -0.20 -1.44 -9.02
C HIS A 143 -0.75 -0.27 -8.20
N ALA A 144 -0.08 0.12 -7.12
CA ALA A 144 -0.53 1.20 -6.27
C ALA A 144 -0.44 2.55 -6.99
N ALA A 145 -1.30 3.49 -6.59
CA ALA A 145 -1.34 4.84 -7.16
C ALA A 145 -0.25 5.78 -6.60
N PHE A 146 0.80 5.22 -5.99
CA PHE A 146 1.90 5.95 -5.37
C PHE A 146 3.24 5.26 -5.64
N ASP A 147 4.27 6.08 -5.71
CA ASP A 147 5.66 5.62 -5.79
C ASP A 147 6.09 5.22 -4.38
N PHE A 148 6.96 4.23 -4.26
CA PHE A 148 7.55 3.88 -2.96
C PHE A 148 8.94 3.31 -3.12
N GLU A 149 9.70 3.44 -2.04
CA GLU A 149 11.09 3.04 -1.98
C GLU A 149 11.41 2.48 -0.59
N GLY A 150 12.49 1.74 -0.53
CA GLY A 150 12.94 1.14 0.71
C GLY A 150 14.03 0.13 0.48
N THR A 151 14.07 -0.82 1.40
CA THR A 151 15.06 -1.88 1.45
C THR A 151 14.37 -3.23 1.34
N ILE A 152 14.89 -4.09 0.48
CA ILE A 152 14.58 -5.52 0.47
C ILE A 152 15.75 -6.25 1.11
N ARG A 153 15.47 -7.03 2.16
CA ARG A 153 16.45 -7.91 2.79
C ARG A 153 16.01 -9.35 2.59
N VAL A 154 16.89 -10.18 2.07
CA VAL A 154 16.63 -11.61 1.84
C VAL A 154 17.64 -12.44 2.60
N VAL A 155 17.14 -13.43 3.34
CA VAL A 155 17.94 -14.41 4.04
C VAL A 155 17.68 -15.78 3.43
N LEU A 156 18.74 -16.43 2.97
CA LEU A 156 18.69 -17.73 2.31
C LEU A 156 18.95 -18.83 3.35
N PHE A 157 18.06 -19.81 3.43
CA PHE A 157 18.16 -20.97 4.31
C PHE A 157 18.22 -22.26 3.49
N ASP A 158 19.03 -23.21 3.94
CA ASP A 158 19.06 -24.55 3.35
C ASP A 158 17.95 -25.46 3.88
N SER A 159 17.85 -26.66 3.33
CA SER A 159 16.90 -27.69 3.78
C SER A 159 17.05 -28.13 5.25
N ALA A 160 18.15 -27.79 5.91
CA ALA A 160 18.40 -28.04 7.33
C ALA A 160 18.12 -26.78 8.20
N ASP A 161 17.46 -25.76 7.65
CA ASP A 161 17.20 -24.45 8.28
C ASP A 161 18.47 -23.70 8.70
N SER A 162 19.62 -24.01 8.09
CA SER A 162 20.87 -23.28 8.31
C SER A 162 20.96 -22.09 7.35
N VAL A 163 21.40 -20.94 7.87
CA VAL A 163 21.60 -19.73 7.05
C VAL A 163 22.76 -19.95 6.08
N ILE A 164 22.47 -19.81 4.80
CA ILE A 164 23.43 -19.91 3.70
C ILE A 164 24.05 -18.54 3.42
N GLY A 165 23.24 -17.50 3.46
CA GLY A 165 23.66 -16.13 3.16
C GLY A 165 22.54 -15.12 3.39
N GLU A 166 22.93 -13.86 3.42
CA GLU A 166 22.04 -12.71 3.56
C GLU A 166 22.45 -11.65 2.53
N SER A 167 21.47 -11.05 1.88
CA SER A 167 21.66 -9.96 0.93
C SER A 167 20.61 -8.89 1.14
N GLN A 168 20.97 -7.66 0.78
CA GLN A 168 20.11 -6.50 0.94
C GLN A 168 20.31 -5.56 -0.25
N THR A 169 19.20 -5.10 -0.83
CA THR A 169 19.21 -4.07 -1.88
C THR A 169 18.25 -2.95 -1.57
N LEU A 170 18.52 -1.77 -2.12
CA LEU A 170 17.61 -0.63 -2.11
C LEU A 170 16.77 -0.67 -3.38
N PHE A 171 15.49 -0.36 -3.26
CA PHE A 171 14.61 -0.28 -4.41
C PHE A 171 13.85 1.04 -4.41
N HIS A 172 13.53 1.52 -5.61
CA HIS A 172 12.62 2.64 -5.84
C HIS A 172 11.73 2.27 -7.03
N VAL A 173 10.42 2.25 -6.82
CA VAL A 173 9.45 1.79 -7.81
C VAL A 173 8.36 2.82 -7.99
N LEU A 174 8.20 3.27 -9.24
CA LEU A 174 7.16 4.22 -9.61
C LEU A 174 5.78 3.53 -9.56
N LYS A 175 4.73 4.30 -9.34
CA LYS A 175 3.35 3.85 -9.48
C LYS A 175 3.09 3.23 -10.85
N TYR A 176 2.33 2.16 -10.87
CA TYR A 176 1.96 1.43 -12.09
C TYR A 176 3.18 0.95 -12.91
N SER A 177 4.27 0.55 -12.23
CA SER A 177 5.49 0.10 -12.88
C SER A 177 6.01 -1.22 -12.28
N PRO A 178 6.65 -2.07 -13.10
CA PRO A 178 7.28 -3.30 -12.62
C PRO A 178 8.63 -3.03 -11.96
N PHE A 179 9.05 -3.96 -11.11
CA PHE A 179 10.38 -4.05 -10.53
C PHE A 179 10.95 -5.44 -10.76
N SER A 180 12.23 -5.51 -11.12
CA SER A 180 12.96 -6.76 -11.26
C SER A 180 14.43 -6.53 -10.95
N GLU A 181 15.00 -7.35 -10.06
CA GLU A 181 16.41 -7.27 -9.69
C GLU A 181 16.96 -8.66 -9.35
N ASP A 182 18.25 -8.81 -9.60
CA ASP A 182 19.04 -10.01 -9.34
C ASP A 182 19.79 -9.82 -8.02
N LEU A 183 19.42 -10.57 -6.98
CA LEU A 183 20.08 -10.50 -5.68
C LEU A 183 21.28 -11.44 -5.62
N GLU A 184 22.46 -10.86 -5.46
CA GLU A 184 23.71 -11.61 -5.30
C GLU A 184 24.01 -11.94 -3.83
N PHE A 185 24.42 -13.19 -3.58
CA PHE A 185 24.89 -13.68 -2.29
C PHE A 185 26.26 -14.32 -2.47
N TYR A 186 27.16 -14.08 -1.50
CA TYR A 186 28.48 -14.71 -1.47
C TYR A 186 28.49 -15.82 -0.42
N VAL A 187 28.50 -17.07 -0.89
CA VAL A 187 28.34 -18.25 -0.03
C VAL A 187 29.64 -19.06 0.03
N PRO A 188 30.15 -19.41 1.22
CA PRO A 188 31.35 -20.24 1.34
C PRO A 188 31.16 -21.64 0.72
N LEU A 189 32.15 -22.08 -0.05
CA LEU A 189 32.26 -23.42 -0.64
C LEU A 189 32.62 -24.44 0.44
N ASN A 190 31.62 -24.93 1.17
CA ASN A 190 31.77 -26.11 2.03
C ASN A 190 31.05 -27.28 1.34
N ALA A 191 31.64 -28.48 1.32
CA ALA A 191 31.06 -29.62 0.59
C ALA A 191 29.61 -29.99 1.02
N GLY A 192 29.19 -29.58 2.22
CA GLY A 192 27.81 -29.69 2.68
C GLY A 192 26.89 -28.56 2.19
N SER A 193 27.40 -27.33 2.06
CA SER A 193 26.58 -26.13 1.79
C SER A 193 26.04 -26.08 0.35
N LEU A 194 26.77 -26.53 -0.67
CA LEU A 194 26.21 -26.53 -2.04
C LEU A 194 25.17 -27.61 -2.29
N ALA A 195 25.30 -28.77 -1.66
CA ALA A 195 24.33 -29.86 -1.82
C ALA A 195 23.02 -29.55 -1.07
N THR A 196 23.09 -28.91 0.10
CA THR A 196 21.91 -28.45 0.84
C THR A 196 21.35 -27.14 0.29
N ALA A 197 22.15 -26.29 -0.36
CA ALA A 197 21.69 -25.03 -0.94
C ALA A 197 20.82 -25.19 -2.18
N GLN A 198 20.66 -26.39 -2.75
CA GLN A 198 19.76 -26.62 -3.89
C GLN A 198 18.28 -26.64 -3.52
N ARG A 199 17.96 -26.85 -2.23
CA ARG A 199 16.58 -26.90 -1.73
C ARG A 199 16.52 -26.22 -0.37
N GLY A 200 15.53 -25.38 -0.15
CA GLY A 200 15.45 -24.61 1.07
C GLY A 200 14.35 -23.56 1.01
N ARG A 201 14.60 -22.43 1.68
CA ARG A 201 13.66 -21.30 1.68
C ARG A 201 14.37 -19.96 1.73
N CYS A 202 13.74 -18.97 1.14
CA CYS A 202 14.08 -17.56 1.25
C CYS A 202 13.12 -16.91 2.24
N ASN A 203 13.64 -16.15 3.20
CA ASN A 203 12.84 -15.22 3.98
C ASN A 203 13.08 -13.81 3.45
N VAL A 204 12.02 -13.15 2.96
CA VAL A 204 12.07 -11.79 2.42
C VAL A 204 11.47 -10.82 3.43
N TYR A 205 12.15 -9.69 3.60
CA TYR A 205 11.71 -8.59 4.44
C TYR A 205 11.71 -7.30 3.61
N PHE A 206 10.65 -6.51 3.74
CA PHE A 206 10.51 -5.19 3.16
C PHE A 206 10.49 -4.15 4.29
N SER A 207 11.37 -3.16 4.18
CA SER A 207 11.41 -2.00 5.06
C SER A 207 11.25 -0.74 4.24
N THR A 208 10.16 -0.01 4.46
CA THR A 208 9.82 1.21 3.71
C THR A 208 9.28 2.27 4.67
N ALA A 209 9.21 3.52 4.22
CA ALA A 209 8.54 4.58 5.00
C ALA A 209 7.01 4.40 5.10
N LEU A 210 6.41 3.46 4.36
CA LEU A 210 4.97 3.24 4.30
C LEU A 210 4.53 2.01 5.11
N PHE A 211 5.40 1.00 5.21
CA PHE A 211 5.14 -0.25 5.89
C PHE A 211 6.43 -1.04 6.14
N GLU A 212 6.36 -1.91 7.15
CA GLU A 212 7.32 -2.98 7.44
C GLU A 212 6.62 -4.32 7.23
N TYR A 213 7.21 -5.22 6.45
CA TYR A 213 6.62 -6.53 6.16
C TYR A 213 7.66 -7.65 6.10
N GLY A 214 7.33 -8.80 6.68
CA GLY A 214 8.13 -10.01 6.62
C GLY A 214 8.20 -10.74 7.96
N PRO A 215 8.69 -11.99 7.98
CA PRO A 215 9.25 -12.71 6.83
C PRO A 215 8.17 -13.24 5.87
N LEU A 216 8.32 -12.95 4.58
CA LEU A 216 7.66 -13.73 3.53
C LEU A 216 8.53 -14.95 3.23
N VAL A 217 7.98 -16.14 3.50
CA VAL A 217 8.72 -17.40 3.36
C VAL A 217 8.41 -18.03 2.01
N ILE A 218 9.43 -18.14 1.15
CA ILE A 218 9.32 -18.74 -0.19
C ILE A 218 10.22 -19.97 -0.27
N PRO A 219 9.67 -21.18 -0.42
CA PRO A 219 10.49 -22.36 -0.65
C PRO A 219 11.09 -22.36 -2.06
N TYR A 220 12.24 -23.00 -2.22
CA TYR A 220 12.85 -23.24 -3.53
C TYR A 220 13.41 -24.67 -3.59
N GLY A 221 13.44 -25.26 -4.80
CA GLY A 221 14.01 -26.58 -5.09
C GLY A 221 13.16 -27.81 -4.79
#